data_AF-A0A6J4NT92-F1
#
_entry.id   AF-A0A6J4NT92-F1
#
_cell.length_a   1.000
_cell.length_b   1.000
_cell.length_c   1.000
_cell.angle_alpha   90.00
_cell.angle_beta   90.00
_cell.angle_gamma   90.00
#
_symmetry.space_group_name_H-M   'P 1'
#
loop_
_entity.id
_entity.type
_entity.pdbx_description
1 polymer ?
#
loop_
_entity_poly.entity_id
_entity_poly.type
_entity_poly.pdbx_seq_one_letter_code
_entity_poly.pdbx_strand_id
1 'polypeptide(L)' 'NLARISQAIGIGYVLKLGIGEKQQRAYDQPYVLAESLEAVIGGIYFDGGFSAARETIRRLFKDVFPIE' A
#
# COMPACT_ATOMS: atom_id res chain seq x y z
N ASN A 1 -4.88 8.75 4.27
CA ASN A 1 -4.75 8.71 2.80
C ASN A 1 -4.16 7.39 2.32
N LEU A 2 -2.96 6.97 2.77
CA LEU A 2 -2.34 5.71 2.35
C LEU A 2 -3.13 4.45 2.69
N ALA A 3 -3.62 4.32 3.93
CA ALA A 3 -4.44 3.18 4.34
C ALA A 3 -5.67 2.97 3.44
N ARG A 4 -6.33 4.06 3.03
CA ARG A 4 -7.49 4.01 2.13
C ARG A 4 -7.11 3.52 0.73
N ILE A 5 -5.98 3.99 0.20
CA ILE A 5 -5.44 3.51 -1.09
C ILE A 5 -5.11 2.02 -0.99
N SER A 6 -4.40 1.63 0.06
CA SER A 6 -4.01 0.25 0.36
C SER A 6 -5.22 -0.69 0.46
N GLN A 7 -6.30 -0.24 1.13
CA GLN A 7 -7.58 -0.95 1.17
C GLN A 7 -8.23 -1.05 -0.21
N ALA A 8 -8.28 0.04 -0.97
CA ALA A 8 -8.90 0.08 -2.30
C ALA A 8 -8.23 -0.89 -3.29
N ILE A 9 -6.92 -1.08 -3.19
CA ILE A 9 -6.18 -2.05 -4.02
C ILE A 9 -6.03 -3.44 -3.39
N GLY A 10 -6.60 -3.65 -2.20
CA GLY A 10 -6.69 -4.97 -1.57
C GLY A 10 -5.38 -5.51 -0.98
N ILE A 11 -4.42 -4.67 -0.59
CA ILE A 11 -3.14 -5.11 0.00
C ILE A 11 -3.38 -6.02 1.22
N GLY A 12 -4.31 -5.66 2.10
CA GLY A 12 -4.62 -6.42 3.31
C GLY A 12 -4.92 -7.90 3.05
N TYR A 13 -5.56 -8.23 1.93
CA TYR A 13 -5.94 -9.60 1.58
C TYR A 13 -4.76 -10.50 1.19
N VAL A 14 -3.63 -9.91 0.78
CA VAL A 14 -2.44 -10.64 0.35
C VAL A 14 -1.31 -10.60 1.37
N LEU A 15 -1.51 -9.92 2.51
CA LEU A 15 -0.51 -9.87 3.57
C LEU A 15 -0.30 -11.26 4.20
N LYS A 16 0.96 -11.67 4.23
CA LYS A 16 1.39 -12.85 4.98
C LYS A 16 1.60 -12.44 6.44
N LEU A 17 0.60 -12.74 7.25
CA LEU A 17 0.58 -12.39 8.67
C LEU A 17 0.86 -13.60 9.56
N GLY A 18 1.56 -13.35 10.67
CA GLY A 18 1.69 -14.30 11.77
C GLY A 18 0.35 -14.61 12.43
N ILE A 19 0.29 -15.68 13.23
CA ILE A 19 -0.96 -16.12 13.89
C ILE A 19 -1.51 -15.01 14.81
N GLY A 20 -0.66 -14.37 15.62
CA GLY A 20 -1.08 -13.29 16.51
C GLY A 20 -1.60 -12.06 15.77
N GLU A 21 -0.95 -11.68 14.67
CA GLU A 21 -1.37 -10.56 13.82
C GLU A 21 -2.73 -10.83 13.15
N LYS A 22 -2.97 -12.07 12.70
CA LYS A 22 -4.28 -12.49 12.18
C LYS A 22 -5.37 -12.38 13.25
N GLN A 23 -5.09 -12.82 14.48
CA GLN A 23 -6.02 -12.70 15.61
C GLN A 23 -6.34 -11.22 15.93
N GLN A 24 -5.35 -10.34 15.82
CA GLN A 24 -5.52 -8.89 15.98
C GLN A 24 -6.04 -8.17 14.73
N ARG A 25 -6.37 -8.93 13.67
CA ARG A 25 -6.85 -8.42 12.39
C ARG A 25 -5.92 -7.36 11.77
N ALA A 26 -4.62 -7.59 11.81
CA ALA A 26 -3.60 -6.68 11.27
C ALA A 26 -3.85 -6.30 9.79
N TYR A 27 -4.45 -7.19 8.99
CA TYR A 27 -4.83 -6.94 7.60
C TYR A 27 -5.84 -5.79 7.40
N ASP A 28 -6.49 -5.33 8.46
CA ASP A 28 -7.48 -4.25 8.46
C ASP A 28 -7.01 -3.03 9.28
N GLN A 29 -5.83 -3.12 9.92
CA GLN A 29 -5.29 -2.04 10.74
C GLN A 29 -4.75 -0.92 9.83
N PRO A 30 -5.17 0.35 10.01
CA PRO A 30 -4.77 1.44 9.11
C PRO A 30 -3.26 1.64 9.01
N TYR A 31 -2.52 1.49 10.11
CA TYR A 31 -1.06 1.65 10.09
C TYR A 31 -0.39 0.52 9.31
N VAL A 32 -0.80 -0.74 9.52
CA VAL A 32 -0.29 -1.91 8.77
C VAL A 32 -0.53 -1.75 7.28
N LEU A 33 -1.73 -1.30 6.90
CA LEU A 33 -2.11 -1.07 5.50
C LEU A 33 -1.28 0.05 4.86
N ALA A 34 -1.05 1.15 5.59
CA ALA A 34 -0.23 2.25 5.10
C ALA A 34 1.24 1.83 4.94
N GLU A 35 1.83 1.21 5.94
CA GLU A 35 3.22 0.73 5.93
C GLU A 35 3.44 -0.33 4.84
N SER A 36 2.48 -1.23 4.66
CA SER A 36 2.55 -2.24 3.61
C SER A 36 2.53 -1.61 2.21
N LEU A 37 1.73 -0.56 2.00
CA LEU A 37 1.74 0.19 0.74
C LEU A 37 3.08 0.89 0.51
N GLU A 38 3.64 1.52 1.53
CA GLU A 38 4.97 2.14 1.44
C GLU A 38 6.07 1.11 1.13
N ALA A 39 6.03 -0.06 1.77
CA ALA A 39 6.96 -1.15 1.51
C ALA A 39 6.86 -1.67 0.07
N VAL A 40 5.65 -1.81 -0.47
CA VAL A 40 5.43 -2.18 -1.88
C VAL A 40 6.00 -1.12 -2.82
N ILE A 41 5.77 0.17 -2.55
CA ILE A 41 6.35 1.27 -3.33
C ILE A 41 7.89 1.25 -3.25
N GLY A 42 8.44 0.97 -2.08
CA GLY A 42 9.88 0.79 -1.87
C GLY A 42 10.44 -0.38 -2.70
N GLY A 43 9.73 -1.51 -2.76
CA GLY A 43 10.08 -2.64 -3.62
C GLY A 43 10.06 -2.29 -5.11
N ILE A 44 9.04 -1.56 -5.56
CA ILE A 44 8.95 -1.08 -6.95
C ILE A 44 10.09 -0.12 -7.28
N TYR A 45 10.45 0.78 -6.35
CA TYR A 45 11.61 1.65 -6.50
C TYR A 45 12.91 0.86 -6.59
N PHE A 46 13.07 -0.16 -5.75
CA PHE A 46 14.28 -0.98 -5.71
C PHE A 46 14.47 -1.80 -7.00
N ASP A 47 13.38 -2.35 -7.56
CA ASP A 47 13.39 -3.18 -8.77
C ASP A 47 13.37 -2.36 -10.07
N GLY A 48 12.48 -1.36 -10.16
CA GLY A 48 12.20 -0.58 -11.38
C GLY A 48 12.70 0.86 -11.37
N GLY A 49 13.34 1.31 -10.30
CA GLY A 49 13.86 2.67 -10.14
C GLY A 49 12.79 3.74 -9.95
N PHE A 50 13.25 5.00 -9.92
CA PHE A 50 12.40 6.16 -9.63
C PHE A 50 11.21 6.32 -10.58
N SER A 51 11.42 6.09 -11.88
CA SER A 51 10.37 6.28 -12.89
C SER A 51 9.18 5.33 -12.66
N ALA A 52 9.45 4.06 -12.38
CA ALA A 52 8.43 3.06 -12.09
C ALA A 52 7.65 3.39 -10.81
N ALA A 53 8.37 3.79 -9.75
CA ALA A 53 7.75 4.18 -8.49
C ALA A 53 6.86 5.42 -8.66
N ARG A 54 7.35 6.46 -9.35
CA ARG A 54 6.61 7.70 -9.61
C ARG A 54 5.33 7.45 -10.38
N GLU A 55 5.38 6.66 -11.45
CA GLU A 55 4.20 6.34 -12.25
C GLU A 55 3.18 5.53 -11.45
N THR A 56 3.64 4.57 -10.65
CA THR A 56 2.77 3.80 -9.75
C THR A 56 2.05 4.71 -8.75
N ILE A 57 2.79 5.61 -8.08
CA ILE A 57 2.20 6.57 -7.14
C ILE A 57 1.17 7.46 -7.86
N ARG A 58 1.49 8.00 -9.04
CA ARG A 58 0.54 8.84 -9.80
C ARG A 58 -0.77 8.11 -10.08
N ARG A 59 -0.71 6.83 -10.46
CA ARG A 59 -1.91 6.02 -10.72
C ARG A 59 -2.71 5.76 -9.45
N LEU A 60 -2.04 5.37 -8.37
CA LEU A 60 -2.70 5.04 -7.10
C LEU A 60 -3.36 6.25 -6.43
N PHE A 61 -2.83 7.45 -6.63
CA PHE A 61 -3.29 8.66 -5.95
C PHE A 61 -4.29 9.47 -6.78
N LYS A 62 -4.48 9.16 -8.08
CA LYS A 62 -5.34 9.91 -9.00
C LYS A 62 -6.76 10.12 -8.45
N ASP A 63 -7.33 9.10 -7.81
CA ASP A 63 -8.72 9.14 -7.33
C ASP A 63 -8.83 9.72 -5.91
N VAL A 64 -7.72 9.81 -5.18
CA VAL A 64 -7.67 10.30 -3.79
C VAL A 64 -7.27 11.77 -3.72
N PHE A 65 -6.48 12.22 -4.69
CA PHE A 65 -6.08 13.62 -4.87
C PHE A 65 -6.29 13.99 -6.34
N PRO A 66 -7.48 14.50 -6.71
CA PRO A 66 -7.62 15.16 -8.00
C PRO A 66 -6.63 16.32 -8.03
N ILE A 67 -5.58 16.18 -8.83
CA ILE A 67 -4.67 17.27 -9.14
C ILE A 67 -5.37 18.04 -10.26
N GLU A 68 -5.89 19.23 -9.95
CA GLU A 68 -6.19 20.24 -10.98
C GLU A 68 -4.90 20.74 -11.62
#